data_AF-A0A845UZG2-F1
#
_entry.id   AF-A0A845UZG2-F1
#
_cell.length_a   1.000
_cell.length_b   1.000
_cell.length_c   1.000
_cell.angle_alpha   90.00
_cell.angle_beta   90.00
_cell.angle_gamma   90.00
#
_symmetry.space_group_name_H-M   'P 1'
#
loop_
_entity.id
_entity.type
_entity.pdbx_description
1 polymer ?
#
loop_
_entity_poly.entity_id
_entity_poly.type
_entity_poly.pdbx_seq_one_letter_code
_entity_poly.pdbx_strand_id
1 'polypeptide(L)' 'MVRTQIQLPDELYRDAKRIAAEQEISLAEVLRRGLEHMQRVYPPGRSDQPWQLPSAAALGEFQSPQERWRELANA' A
#
# COMPACT_ATOMS: atom_id res chain seq x y z
N MET A 1 0.52 0.58 -26.90
CA MET A 1 -0.13 -0.45 -26.06
C MET A 1 0.48 -1.81 -26.42
N VAL A 2 0.74 -2.67 -25.43
CA VAL A 2 1.22 -4.05 -25.64
C VAL A 2 0.07 -4.99 -25.35
N ARG A 3 -0.16 -5.99 -26.21
CA ARG A 3 -1.21 -6.99 -26.00
C ARG A 3 -0.68 -8.07 -25.06
N THR A 4 -1.38 -8.29 -23.96
CA THR A 4 -1.03 -9.30 -22.96
C THR A 4 -2.23 -10.21 -22.71
N GLN A 5 -2.00 -11.52 -22.66
CA GLN A 5 -2.97 -12.50 -22.21
C GLN A 5 -2.64 -12.88 -20.77
N ILE A 6 -3.63 -12.76 -19.88
CA ILE A 6 -3.53 -13.15 -18.47
C ILE A 6 -4.65 -14.11 -18.12
N GLN A 7 -4.46 -14.93 -17.09
CA GLN A 7 -5.50 -15.77 -16.52
C GLN A 7 -6.03 -15.11 -15.25
N LEU A 8 -7.35 -15.14 -15.06
CA LEU A 8 -8.02 -14.66 -13.86
C LEU A 8 -8.84 -15.80 -13.29
N PRO A 9 -8.83 -16.02 -11.97
CA PRO A 9 -9.81 -16.90 -11.32
C PRO A 9 -11.23 -16.45 -11.68
N ASP A 10 -12.14 -17.42 -11.85
CA ASP A 10 -13.51 -17.17 -12.30
C ASP A 10 -14.23 -16.10 -11.48
N GLU A 11 -14.12 -16.17 -10.15
CA GLU A 11 -14.74 -15.20 -9.23
C GLU A 11 -14.18 -13.79 -9.45
N LEU A 12 -12.86 -13.66 -9.56
CA LEU A 12 -12.19 -12.38 -9.82
C LEU A 12 -12.61 -11.80 -11.17
N TYR A 13 -12.75 -12.64 -12.20
CA TYR A 13 -13.23 -12.20 -13.51
C TYR A 13 -14.67 -11.68 -13.45
N ARG A 14 -15.56 -12.38 -12.73
CA ARG A 14 -16.97 -11.98 -12.55
C ARG A 14 -17.06 -10.63 -11.83
N ASP A 15 -16.29 -10.44 -10.77
CA ASP A 15 -16.26 -9.17 -10.03
C ASP A 15 -15.71 -8.03 -10.87
N ALA A 16 -14.63 -8.26 -11.62
CA ALA A 16 -14.08 -7.25 -12.52
C ALA A 16 -15.07 -6.87 -13.64
N LYS A 17 -15.84 -7.85 -14.16
CA LYS A 17 -16.91 -7.62 -15.15
C LYS A 17 -18.08 -6.82 -14.56
N ARG A 18 -18.46 -7.09 -13.31
CA ARG A 18 -19.48 -6.30 -12.59
C ARG A 18 -19.03 -4.85 -12.43
N ILE A 19 -17.81 -4.61 -11.96
CA ILE A 19 -17.24 -3.26 -11.81
C ILE A 19 -17.22 -2.54 -13.15
N ALA A 20 -16.77 -3.21 -14.21
CA ALA A 20 -16.73 -2.63 -15.55
C ALA A 20 -18.12 -2.16 -16.01
N ALA A 21 -19.17 -2.96 -15.76
CA ALA A 21 -20.55 -2.61 -16.09
C ALA A 21 -21.07 -1.44 -15.24
N GLU A 22 -20.89 -1.47 -13.91
CA GLU A 22 -21.33 -0.42 -12.99
C GLU A 22 -20.66 0.93 -13.23
N GLN A 23 -19.42 0.92 -13.73
CA GLN A 23 -18.62 2.12 -13.98
C GLN A 23 -18.61 2.55 -15.46
N GLU A 24 -19.37 1.87 -16.32
CA GLU A 24 -19.45 2.13 -17.77
C GLU A 24 -18.07 2.19 -18.47
N ILE A 25 -17.15 1.32 -18.05
CA ILE A 25 -15.79 1.22 -18.62
C ILE A 25 -15.51 -0.21 -19.11
N SER A 26 -14.51 -0.33 -19.98
CA SER A 26 -14.07 -1.66 -20.43
C SER A 26 -13.41 -2.47 -19.30
N LEU A 27 -13.43 -3.80 -19.40
CA LEU A 27 -12.67 -4.67 -18.49
C LEU A 27 -11.17 -4.34 -18.54
N ALA A 28 -10.64 -3.99 -19.72
CA ALA A 28 -9.24 -3.60 -19.87
C ALA A 28 -8.91 -2.34 -19.06
N GLU A 29 -9.84 -1.39 -18.96
CA GLU A 29 -9.68 -0.18 -18.16
C GLU A 29 -9.69 -0.47 -16.66
N VAL A 30 -10.56 -1.39 -16.21
CA VAL A 30 -10.54 -1.88 -14.82
C VAL A 30 -9.17 -2.49 -14.47
N LEU A 31 -8.66 -3.37 -15.33
CA LEU A 31 -7.35 -4.01 -15.14
C LEU A 31 -6.21 -2.98 -15.16
N ARG A 32 -6.25 -2.00 -16.06
CA ARG A 32 -5.27 -0.92 -16.13
C ARG A 32 -5.23 -0.13 -14.82
N ARG A 33 -6.38 0.32 -14.32
CA ARG A 33 -6.46 1.06 -13.04
C ARG A 33 -5.98 0.22 -11.86
N GLY A 34 -6.28 -1.08 -11.86
CA GLY A 34 -5.74 -2.02 -10.88
C GLY A 34 -4.22 -2.08 -10.91
N LEU A 35 -3.61 -2.20 -12.08
CA LEU A 35 -2.15 -2.21 -12.24
C LEU A 35 -1.51 -0.87 -11.84
N GLU A 36 -2.12 0.26 -12.20
CA GLU A 36 -1.67 1.59 -11.79
C GLU A 36 -1.75 1.78 -10.26
N HIS A 37 -2.78 1.21 -9.61
CA HIS A 37 -2.86 1.20 -8.15
C HIS A 37 -1.74 0.36 -7.54
N MET A 38 -1.48 -0.84 -8.07
CA MET A 38 -0.38 -1.69 -7.61
C MET A 38 0.97 -0.99 -7.76
N GLN A 39 1.21 -0.25 -8.83
CA GLN A 39 2.44 0.54 -8.99
C GLN A 39 2.62 1.59 -7.87
N ARG A 40 1.54 2.19 -7.38
CA ARG A 40 1.60 3.14 -6.24
C ARG A 40 1.89 2.45 -4.91
N VAL A 41 1.37 1.24 -4.71
CA VAL A 41 1.63 0.42 -3.51
C VAL A 41 3.06 -0.12 -3.50
N TYR A 42 3.61 -0.43 -4.68
CA TYR A 42 4.96 -0.95 -4.87
C TYR A 42 5.80 0.03 -5.68
N PRO A 43 6.20 1.18 -5.10
CA PRO A 43 6.99 2.16 -5.81
C PRO A 43 8.36 1.58 -6.19
N PRO A 44 8.95 2.06 -7.31
CA PRO A 44 10.32 1.71 -7.65
C PRO A 44 11.29 2.21 -6.56
N GLY A 45 12.48 1.61 -6.48
CA GLY A 45 13.51 2.02 -5.53
C GLY A 45 13.52 1.27 -4.20
N ARG A 46 12.90 0.09 -4.14
CA ARG A 46 13.27 -0.89 -3.12
C ARG A 46 14.76 -1.17 -3.25
N SER A 47 15.51 -0.90 -2.19
CA SER A 47 16.94 -1.13 -2.15
C SER A 47 17.21 -2.63 -2.05
N ASP A 48 18.13 -3.15 -2.87
CA ASP A 48 18.68 -4.49 -2.68
C ASP A 48 19.63 -4.55 -1.48
N GLN A 49 19.95 -3.40 -0.87
CA GLN A 49 20.72 -3.38 0.37
C GLN A 49 19.87 -3.94 1.52
N PRO A 50 20.45 -4.79 2.39
CA PRO A 50 19.79 -5.21 3.61
C PRO A 50 19.33 -3.98 4.38
N TRP A 51 18.07 -3.99 4.84
CA TRP A 51 17.60 -2.94 5.72
C TRP A 51 18.50 -2.88 6.96
N GLN A 52 19.02 -1.70 7.25
CA GLN A 52 19.81 -1.43 8.46
C GLN A 52 18.97 -0.60 9.41
N LEU A 53 19.01 -0.94 10.69
CA LEU A 53 18.36 -0.15 11.74
C LEU A 53 18.95 1.27 11.71
N PRO A 54 18.14 2.34 11.52
CA PRO A 54 18.66 3.70 11.56
C PRO A 54 19.21 4.00 12.95
N SER A 55 20.26 4.82 13.01
CA SER A 55 20.78 5.32 14.28
C SER A 55 19.66 6.03 15.06
N ALA A 56 19.58 5.77 16.36
CA ALA A 56 18.61 6.45 17.21
C ALA A 56 18.76 7.96 17.10
N ALA A 57 17.65 8.68 16.93
CA ALA A 57 17.63 10.12 17.02
C ALA A 57 17.90 10.54 18.47
N ALA A 58 18.69 11.60 18.67
CA ALA A 58 18.86 12.20 19.99
C ALA A 58 17.58 12.98 20.36
N LEU A 59 16.66 12.33 21.07
CA LEU A 59 15.37 12.90 21.49
C LEU A 59 15.46 13.77 22.76
N GLY A 60 16.67 13.98 23.28
CA GLY A 60 16.91 14.69 24.53
C GLY A 60 16.64 13.83 25.76
N GLU A 61 16.58 14.48 26.92
CA GLU A 61 16.30 13.81 28.20
C GLU A 61 14.80 13.61 28.41
N PHE A 62 14.46 12.64 29.25
CA PHE A 62 13.08 12.43 29.66
C PHE A 62 12.56 13.66 30.42
N GLN A 63 11.52 14.30 29.87
CA GLN A 63 10.87 15.46 30.48
C GLN A 63 10.05 15.10 31.72
N SER A 64 9.84 13.81 31.99
CA SER A 64 9.11 13.34 33.16
C SER A 64 9.59 11.94 33.59
N PRO A 65 9.51 11.62 34.88
CA PRO A 65 9.86 10.29 35.39
C PRO A 65 8.83 9.24 34.95
N GLN A 66 9.27 7.99 34.83
CA GLN A 66 8.51 6.88 34.22
C GLN A 66 7.15 6.66 34.88
N GLU A 67 7.05 6.86 36.18
CA GLU A 67 5.83 6.67 36.97
C GLU A 67 4.69 7.58 36.49
N ARG A 68 5.03 8.75 35.90
CA ARG A 68 4.06 9.75 35.45
C ARG A 68 3.64 9.59 33.99
N TRP A 69 4.29 8.72 33.22
CA TRP A 69 4.03 8.61 31.77
C TRP A 69 2.58 8.22 31.48
N ARG A 70 2.00 7.32 32.27
CA ARG A 70 0.60 6.89 32.09
C ARG A 70 -0.38 8.03 32.33
N GLU A 71 -0.15 8.86 33.33
CA GLU A 71 -1.00 10.01 33.63
C GLU A 71 -0.91 11.06 32.51
N LEU A 72 0.31 11.37 32.07
CA LEU A 72 0.57 12.38 31.04
C LEU A 72 0.07 11.98 29.65
N ALA A 73 0.08 10.68 29.30
CA ALA A 73 -0.39 10.20 28.00
C ALA A 73 -1.92 10.11 27.87
N ASN A 74 -2.65 10.21 28.99
CA ASN A 74 -4.12 10.11 29.04
C ASN A 74 -4.82 11.43 29.45
N ALA A 75 -4.08 12.53 29.53
CA ALA A 75 -4.60 13.87 29.79
C ALA A 75 -5.01 14.56 28.48
#